data_AF-X0PKP9-F1
#
_entry.id   AF-X0PKP9-F1
#
_cell.length_a   1.000
_cell.length_b   1.000
_cell.length_c   1.000
_cell.angle_alpha   90.00
_cell.angle_beta   90.00
_cell.angle_gamma   90.00
#
_symmetry.space_group_name_H-M   'P 1'
#
loop_
_entity.id
_entity.type
_entity.pdbx_description
1 polymer ?
#
loop_
_entity_poly.entity_id
_entity_poly.type
_entity_poly.pdbx_seq_one_letter_code
_entity_poly.pdbx_strand_id
1 'polypeptide(L)' 'MEYLVNVLYIVAFAMFIYGLMGLTGPKTAVRGNQIAAVGMGVAVVATLIAIRDTSNWVLIVAGLVIGVVLGVPPA' A
#
# COMPACT_ATOMS: atom_id res chain seq x y z
N MET A 1 -0.99 -15.59 12.74
CA MET A 1 -0.95 -14.63 11.60
C MET A 1 -0.65 -13.20 12.02
N GLU A 2 -0.91 -12.81 13.27
CA GLU A 2 -0.60 -11.46 13.75
C GLU A 2 0.88 -11.07 13.59
N TYR A 3 1.81 -11.96 13.97
CA TYR A 3 3.24 -11.74 13.75
C TYR A 3 3.61 -11.54 12.28
N LEU A 4 2.98 -12.27 11.35
CA LEU A 4 3.20 -12.12 9.91
C LEU A 4 2.73 -10.73 9.43
N VAL A 5 1.54 -10.30 9.84
CA VAL A 5 0.99 -8.98 9.52
C VAL A 5 1.91 -7.87 10.05
N ASN A 6 2.38 -8.00 11.29
CA ASN A 6 3.30 -7.04 11.89
C ASN A 6 4.63 -6.94 11.12
N VAL A 7 5.19 -8.07 10.69
CA VAL A 7 6.39 -8.09 9.85
C VAL A 7 6.13 -7.44 8.50
N LEU A 8 5.00 -7.74 7.85
CA LEU A 8 4.63 -7.10 6.58
C LEU A 8 4.47 -5.59 6.72
N TYR A 9 3.91 -5.10 7.83
CA TYR A 9 3.84 -3.66 8.10
C TYR A 9 5.22 -3.03 8.31
N ILE A 10 6.13 -3.69 9.02
CA ILE A 10 7.51 -3.18 9.17
C ILE A 10 8.21 -3.12 7.80
N VAL A 11 8.03 -4.15 6.96
CA VAL A 11 8.59 -4.18 5.60
C VAL A 11 8.00 -3.07 4.74
N ALA A 12 6.67 -2.90 4.74
CA ALA A 12 6.00 -1.84 4.01
C ALA A 12 6.46 -0.45 4.48
N PHE A 13 6.57 -0.25 5.79
CA PHE A 13 7.05 0.99 6.39
C PHE A 13 8.50 1.30 5.96
N ALA A 14 9.39 0.30 5.97
CA ALA A 14 10.74 0.46 5.48
C ALA A 14 10.77 0.84 3.99
N MET A 15 9.94 0.20 3.14
CA MET A 15 9.81 0.56 1.73
C MET A 15 9.34 2.00 1.54
N PHE A 16 8.40 2.49 2.35
CA PHE A 16 7.98 3.89 2.31
C PHE A 16 9.11 4.84 2.66
N ILE A 17 9.92 4.55 3.68
CA ILE A 17 11.08 5.37 4.03
C ILE A 17 12.04 5.46 2.84
N TYR A 18 12.42 4.32 2.25
CA TYR A 18 13.31 4.30 1.08
C TYR A 18 12.71 4.99 -0.14
N GLY A 19 11.40 4.83 -0.36
CA GLY A 19 10.68 5.48 -1.43
C GLY A 19 10.73 7.01 -1.30
N LEU A 20 10.40 7.53 -0.12
CA LEU A 20 10.46 8.97 0.20
C LEU A 20 11.88 9.53 0.08
N MET A 21 12.89 8.81 0.56
CA MET A 21 14.30 9.21 0.36
C MET A 21 14.65 9.32 -1.12
N GLY A 22 14.14 8.43 -1.96
CA GLY A 22 14.33 8.47 -3.42
C GLY A 22 13.70 9.68 -4.10
N LEU A 23 12.68 10.30 -3.51
CA LEU A 23 12.00 11.49 -4.06
C LEU A 23 12.84 12.78 -3.94
N THR A 24 13.88 12.78 -3.11
CA THR A 24 14.73 13.96 -2.85
C THR A 24 15.53 14.43 -4.07
N GLY A 25 15.73 13.56 -5.07
CA GLY A 25 16.47 13.88 -6.29
C GLY A 25 15.65 13.62 -7.57
N PRO A 26 15.69 14.50 -8.60
CA PRO A 26 14.88 14.34 -9.81
C PRO A 26 15.22 13.06 -10.60
N LYS A 27 16.49 12.62 -10.58
CA LYS A 27 16.92 11.38 -11.24
C LYS A 27 16.45 10.11 -10.50
N THR A 28 16.24 10.19 -9.20
CA THR A 28 15.83 9.05 -8.35
C THR A 28 14.34 9.05 -8.04
N ALA A 29 13.63 10.15 -8.30
CA ALA A 29 12.23 10.35 -7.93
C ALA A 29 11.30 9.27 -8.50
N VAL A 30 11.48 8.89 -9.78
CA VAL A 30 10.65 7.84 -10.40
C VAL A 30 10.83 6.50 -9.69
N ARG A 31 12.08 6.14 -9.36
CA ARG A 31 12.39 4.89 -8.63
C ARG A 31 11.88 4.94 -7.20
N GLY A 32 12.03 6.08 -6.52
CA GLY A 32 11.50 6.30 -5.17
C GLY A 32 9.99 6.10 -5.12
N ASN A 33 9.26 6.70 -6.06
CA ASN A 33 7.81 6.53 -6.17
C ASN A 33 7.41 5.07 -6.43
N GLN A 34 8.14 4.34 -7.30
CA GLN A 34 7.89 2.92 -7.54
C GLN A 34 8.08 2.07 -6.29
N ILE A 35 9.14 2.33 -5.50
CA ILE A 35 9.39 1.62 -4.23
C ILE A 35 8.26 1.89 -3.24
N ALA A 36 7.81 3.14 -3.12
CA ALA A 36 6.68 3.52 -2.27
C ALA A 36 5.36 2.85 -2.72
N ALA A 37 5.11 2.78 -4.03
CA ALA A 37 3.93 2.10 -4.58
C ALA A 37 3.91 0.59 -4.26
N VAL A 38 5.07 -0.07 -4.33
CA VAL A 38 5.20 -1.47 -3.89
C VAL A 38 4.93 -1.58 -2.39
N GLY A 39 5.46 -0.67 -1.57
CA GLY A 39 5.18 -0.60 -0.13
C GLY A 39 3.69 -0.47 0.17
N MET A 40 2.97 0.36 -0.58
CA MET A 40 1.51 0.50 -0.48
C MET A 40 0.80 -0.82 -0.80
N GLY A 41 1.21 -1.53 -1.84
CA GLY A 41 0.67 -2.85 -2.19
C GLY A 41 0.86 -3.88 -1.07
N VAL A 42 2.06 -3.95 -0.47
CA VAL A 42 2.35 -4.84 0.67
C VAL A 42 1.47 -4.50 1.87
N ALA A 43 1.30 -3.22 2.18
CA ALA A 43 0.45 -2.78 3.28
C ALA A 43 -1.03 -3.18 3.07
N VAL A 44 -1.56 -3.00 1.86
CA VAL A 44 -2.94 -3.42 1.53
C VAL A 44 -3.11 -4.93 1.75
N VAL A 45 -2.19 -5.75 1.24
CA VAL A 45 -2.26 -7.21 1.42
C VAL A 45 -2.18 -7.60 2.90
N ALA A 46 -1.30 -6.97 3.67
CA ALA A 46 -1.19 -7.20 5.12
C ALA A 46 -2.51 -6.89 5.84
N THR A 47 -3.14 -5.76 5.51
CA THR A 47 -4.44 -5.38 6.07
C THR A 47 -5.54 -6.37 5.70
N LEU A 48 -5.58 -6.84 4.44
CA LEU A 48 -6.55 -7.85 4.00
C LEU A 48 -6.39 -9.18 4.75
N ILE A 49 -5.15 -9.60 5.04
CA ILE A 49 -4.87 -10.80 5.85
C ILE A 49 -5.29 -10.60 7.32
N ALA A 50 -5.13 -9.38 7.85
CA ALA A 50 -5.50 -9.02 9.21
C ALA A 50 -7.02 -9.06 9.43
N ILE A 51 -7.79 -8.56 8.46
CA ILE A 51 -9.26 -8.50 8.51
C ILE A 51 -9.94 -9.70 7.85
N ARG A 52 -9.22 -10.82 7.67
CA ARG A 52 -9.72 -11.97 6.90
C ARG A 52 -11.05 -12.54 7.38
N ASP A 53 -11.30 -12.45 8.69
CA ASP A 53 -12.48 -13.01 9.35
C ASP A 53 -13.71 -12.08 9.29
N THR A 54 -13.64 -10.97 8.55
CA THR A 54 -14.74 -10.00 8.42
C THR A 54 -15.83 -10.50 7.47
N SER A 55 -17.10 -10.16 7.74
CA SER A 55 -18.24 -10.46 6.87
C SER A 55 -18.51 -9.39 5.80
N ASN A 56 -17.92 -8.20 5.95
CA ASN A 56 -18.15 -7.00 5.14
C ASN A 56 -17.24 -6.89 3.89
N TRP A 57 -16.84 -8.01 3.30
CA TRP A 57 -15.99 -8.02 2.10
C TRP A 57 -16.56 -7.21 0.94
N VAL A 58 -17.88 -7.21 0.79
CA VAL A 58 -18.58 -6.45 -0.26
C VAL A 58 -18.30 -4.94 -0.12
N LEU A 59 -18.34 -4.41 1.10
CA LEU A 59 -18.08 -2.99 1.36
C LEU A 59 -16.61 -2.62 1.10
N ILE A 60 -15.67 -3.49 1.47
CA ILE A 60 -14.23 -3.28 1.27
C ILE A 60 -13.92 -3.23 -0.24
N VAL A 61 -14.41 -4.21 -1.00
CA VAL A 61 -14.18 -4.26 -2.45
C VAL A 61 -14.89 -3.11 -3.15
N ALA A 62 -16.14 -2.80 -2.79
CA ALA A 62 -16.85 -1.67 -3.35
C ALA A 62 -16.12 -0.34 -3.09
N GLY A 63 -15.67 -0.12 -1.85
CA GLY A 63 -14.89 1.06 -1.48
C GLY A 63 -13.57 1.17 -2.24
N LEU A 64 -12.85 0.06 -2.39
CA LEU A 64 -11.60 0.01 -3.16
C LEU A 64 -11.84 0.35 -4.64
N VAL A 65 -12.84 -0.27 -5.27
CA VAL A 65 -13.18 -0.04 -6.67
C VAL A 65 -13.59 1.41 -6.90
N ILE A 66 -14.50 1.94 -6.09
CA ILE A 66 -14.96 3.33 -6.20
C ILE A 66 -13.78 4.29 -6.01
N GLY A 67 -12.93 4.05 -5.00
CA GLY A 67 -11.75 4.86 -4.74
C GLY A 67 -10.76 4.88 -5.90
N VAL A 68 -10.48 3.73 -6.51
CA VAL A 68 -9.57 3.64 -7.67
C VAL A 68 -10.19 4.30 -8.92
N VAL A 69 -11.46 4.02 -9.21
CA VAL A 69 -12.15 4.59 -10.38
C VAL A 69 -12.22 6.12 -10.31
N LEU A 70 -12.45 6.68 -9.13
CA LEU A 70 -12.51 8.13 -8.95
C LEU A 70 -11.12 8.77 -8.80
N GLY A 71 -10.13 8.03 -8.29
CA GLY A 71 -8.80 8.56 -7.99
C GLY A 71 -7.80 8.53 -9.15
N VAL A 72 -7.92 7.57 -10.09
CA VAL A 72 -7.01 7.46 -11.24
C VAL A 72 -7.19 8.56 -12.30
N PRO A 73 -8.42 8.98 -12.68
CA PRO A 73 -8.62 10.01 -13.70
C PRO A 73 -8.01 11.40 -13.41
N PRO A 74 -8.03 11.92 -12.16
CA PRO A 74 -7.43 13.22 -11.83
C PRO A 74 -5.92 13.20 -11.54
N ALA A 75 -5.29 12.01 -11.50
CA ALA A 75 -3.86 11.85 -11.20
C ALA A 75 -2.97 12.16 -12.41
#